data_AF-A0A6V7KN29-F1
#
_entry.id   AF-A0A6V7KN29-F1
#
_cell.length_a   1.000
_cell.length_b   1.000
_cell.length_c   1.000
_cell.angle_alpha   90.00
_cell.angle_beta   90.00
_cell.angle_gamma   90.00
#
_symmetry.space_group_name_H-M   'P 1'
#
loop_
_entity.id
_entity.type
_entity.pdbx_description
1 polymer ?
#
loop_
_entity_poly.entity_id
_entity_poly.type
_entity_poly.pdbx_seq_one_letter_code
_entity_poly.pdbx_strand_id
1 'polypeptide(L)'
;GTEEYFDHLGQIDIINSTLGKALGGAAGGYTTSSQELIDLLRQRSRPYLFSNSLPPPVVASGLKALELVMSSSELLDRLKDNTQRFRSAMTAAGFTISGENHPISPVMIGDAKLASDFADKML
;
A
#
# COMPACT_ATOMS: atom_id res chain seq x y z
N GLY A 1 2.08 9.33 4.68
CA GLY A 1 2.53 7.92 4.84
C GLY A 1 2.62 7.54 6.31
N THR A 2 3.32 6.46 6.69
CA THR A 2 3.46 6.06 8.12
C THR A 2 4.12 7.15 8.97
N GLU A 3 5.19 7.75 8.48
CA GLU A 3 5.87 8.88 9.15
C GLU A 3 4.93 10.08 9.36
N GLU A 4 4.14 10.44 8.36
CA GLU A 4 3.15 11.52 8.43
C GLU A 4 2.03 11.19 9.43
N TYR A 5 1.56 9.95 9.46
CA TYR A 5 0.52 9.51 10.40
C TYR A 5 0.96 9.61 11.86
N PHE A 6 2.26 9.42 12.14
CA PHE A 6 2.84 9.50 13.47
C PHE A 6 3.62 10.81 13.72
N ASP A 7 3.48 11.84 12.87
CA ASP A 7 4.18 13.12 13.00
C ASP A 7 5.72 13.03 13.08
N HIS A 8 6.30 12.04 12.41
CA HIS A 8 7.74 11.76 12.37
C HIS A 8 8.37 12.04 10.99
N LEU A 9 7.81 12.95 10.20
CA LEU A 9 8.33 13.31 8.88
C LEU A 9 9.83 13.66 8.94
N GLY A 10 10.62 13.00 8.08
CA GLY A 10 12.06 13.24 7.98
C GLY A 10 12.91 12.63 9.10
N GLN A 11 12.32 11.86 10.02
CA GLN A 11 13.03 11.18 11.11
C GLN A 11 13.40 9.73 10.78
N ILE A 12 12.97 9.22 9.62
CA ILE A 12 13.18 7.84 9.20
C ILE A 12 14.38 7.75 8.25
N ASP A 13 15.39 6.97 8.62
CA ASP A 13 16.61 6.82 7.81
C ASP A 13 16.34 6.11 6.47
N ILE A 14 15.49 5.09 6.48
CA ILE A 14 15.21 4.25 5.32
C ILE A 14 13.71 4.02 5.18
N ILE A 15 13.15 4.40 4.03
CA ILE A 15 11.78 4.06 3.67
C ILE A 15 11.83 3.05 2.54
N ASN A 16 11.24 1.87 2.77
CA ASN A 16 11.05 0.86 1.74
C ASN A 16 9.57 0.74 1.39
N SER A 17 9.25 0.65 0.10
CA SER A 17 7.86 0.59 -0.36
C SER A 17 7.74 -0.07 -1.73
N THR A 18 6.51 -0.20 -2.22
CA THR A 18 6.16 -0.91 -3.45
C THR A 18 5.42 -0.02 -4.44
N LEU A 19 5.68 -0.25 -5.73
CA LEU A 19 4.90 0.30 -6.85
C LEU A 19 3.73 -0.61 -7.24
N GLY A 20 3.67 -1.84 -6.72
CA GLY A 20 2.68 -2.86 -7.09
C GLY A 20 1.33 -2.78 -6.34
N LYS A 21 1.08 -1.71 -5.58
CA LYS A 21 -0.18 -1.51 -4.84
C LYS A 21 -0.89 -0.23 -5.30
N ALA A 22 -0.96 0.77 -4.43
CA ALA A 22 -1.67 2.02 -4.68
C ALA A 22 -1.10 2.84 -5.86
N LEU A 23 0.15 2.61 -6.25
CA LEU A 23 0.86 3.36 -7.30
C LEU A 23 0.75 2.71 -8.68
N GLY A 24 -0.43 2.19 -9.03
CA GLY A 24 -0.72 1.67 -10.37
C GLY A 24 -0.63 0.16 -10.53
N GLY A 25 -0.51 -0.60 -9.43
CA GLY A 25 -0.74 -2.06 -9.42
C GLY A 25 0.18 -2.92 -10.32
N ALA A 26 1.27 -2.35 -10.82
CA ALA A 26 2.17 -3.03 -11.74
C ALA A 26 3.19 -3.90 -10.98
N ALA A 27 4.47 -3.60 -11.10
CA ALA A 27 5.55 -4.31 -10.43
C ALA A 27 6.63 -3.33 -9.96
N GLY A 28 7.38 -3.74 -8.94
CA GLY A 28 8.55 -3.01 -8.46
C GLY A 28 8.42 -2.53 -7.01
N GLY A 29 9.55 -2.05 -6.52
CA GLY A 29 9.69 -1.44 -5.21
C GLY A 29 10.82 -0.45 -5.22
N TYR A 30 10.88 0.36 -4.18
CA TYR A 30 11.89 1.38 -4.03
C TYR A 30 12.33 1.48 -2.57
N THR A 31 13.54 1.98 -2.41
CA THR A 31 14.10 2.37 -1.12
C THR A 31 14.55 3.82 -1.24
N THR A 32 14.12 4.67 -0.31
CA THR A 32 14.63 6.04 -0.17
C THR A 32 15.45 6.14 1.11
N SER A 33 16.54 6.89 1.05
CA SER A 33 17.48 7.14 2.15
C SER A 33 18.42 8.28 1.73
N SER A 34 19.39 8.64 2.57
CA SER A 34 20.57 9.42 2.18
C SER A 34 21.29 8.86 0.94
N GLN A 35 21.92 9.74 0.17
CA GLN A 35 22.62 9.39 -1.07
C GLN A 35 23.72 8.35 -0.83
N GLU A 36 24.47 8.50 0.26
CA GLU A 36 25.55 7.59 0.64
C GLU A 36 25.05 6.17 0.85
N LEU A 37 23.87 6.00 1.46
CA LEU A 37 23.27 4.68 1.63
C LEU A 37 22.75 4.14 0.31
N ILE A 38 22.13 4.96 -0.53
CA ILE A 38 21.66 4.53 -1.85
C ILE A 38 22.83 4.07 -2.71
N ASP A 39 23.96 4.78 -2.71
CA ASP A 39 25.16 4.40 -3.45
C ASP A 39 25.73 3.07 -2.95
N LEU A 40 25.79 2.88 -1.63
CA LEU A 40 26.19 1.61 -1.03
C LEU A 40 25.26 0.47 -1.45
N LEU A 41 23.93 0.68 -1.38
CA LEU A 41 22.94 -0.33 -1.74
C LEU A 41 23.05 -0.71 -3.22
N ARG A 42 23.26 0.25 -4.12
CA ARG A 42 23.45 -0.02 -5.56
C ARG A 42 24.71 -0.86 -5.82
N GLN A 43 25.74 -0.78 -4.98
CA GLN A 43 26.99 -1.54 -5.11
C GLN A 43 27.02 -2.86 -4.33
N ARG A 44 26.13 -3.06 -3.36
CA ARG A 44 26.17 -4.23 -2.44
C ARG A 44 24.91 -5.08 -2.47
N SER A 45 23.77 -4.53 -2.87
CA SER A 45 22.50 -5.24 -2.87
C SER A 45 22.45 -6.26 -4.02
N ARG A 46 22.52 -7.55 -3.69
CA ARG A 46 22.44 -8.64 -4.68
C ARG A 46 21.16 -8.57 -5.52
N PRO A 47 19.95 -8.33 -4.95
CA PRO A 47 18.73 -8.18 -5.75
C PRO A 47 18.77 -7.01 -6.75
N TYR A 48 19.58 -5.98 -6.49
CA TYR A 48 19.75 -4.86 -7.41
C TYR A 48 20.79 -5.18 -8.49
N LEU A 49 21.93 -5.76 -8.10
CA LEU A 49 23.06 -6.04 -8.99
C LEU A 49 22.80 -7.17 -9.98
N PHE A 50 22.05 -8.20 -9.57
CA PHE A 50 21.86 -9.42 -10.34
C PHE A 50 20.43 -9.57 -10.85
N SER A 51 19.78 -8.44 -11.14
CA SER A 51 18.42 -8.40 -11.69
C SER A 51 18.33 -7.40 -12.84
N ASN A 52 17.37 -7.62 -13.73
CA ASN A 52 17.07 -6.68 -14.81
C ASN A 52 16.34 -5.46 -14.25
N SER A 53 16.60 -4.31 -14.87
CA SER A 53 15.84 -3.09 -14.58
C SER A 53 14.35 -3.25 -14.93
N LEU A 54 13.49 -2.48 -14.27
CA LEU A 54 12.05 -2.48 -14.56
C LEU A 54 11.80 -2.06 -16.02
N PRO A 55 10.82 -2.67 -16.71
CA PRO A 55 10.43 -2.24 -18.05
C PRO A 55 10.04 -0.76 -18.08
N PRO A 56 10.42 0.03 -19.11
CA PRO A 56 10.10 1.45 -19.18
C PRO A 56 8.60 1.79 -19.00
N PRO A 57 7.64 1.01 -19.54
CA PRO A 57 6.21 1.29 -19.31
C PRO A 57 5.80 1.18 -17.84
N VAL A 58 6.42 0.28 -17.06
CA VAL A 58 6.14 0.12 -15.61
C VAL A 58 6.60 1.37 -14.86
N VAL A 59 7.79 1.88 -15.20
CA VAL A 59 8.32 3.12 -14.60
C VAL A 59 7.44 4.32 -14.95
N ALA A 60 7.04 4.46 -16.20
CA ALA A 60 6.18 5.56 -16.65
C ALA A 60 4.82 5.56 -15.93
N SER A 61 4.18 4.39 -15.79
CA SER A 61 2.92 4.25 -15.06
C SER A 61 3.07 4.59 -13.58
N GLY A 62 4.15 4.13 -12.93
CA GLY A 62 4.44 4.46 -11.54
C GLY A 62 4.65 5.96 -11.31
N LEU A 63 5.39 6.63 -12.21
CA LEU A 63 5.59 8.07 -12.18
C LEU A 63 4.27 8.83 -12.32
N LYS A 64 3.41 8.42 -13.27
CA LYS A 64 2.11 9.06 -13.46
C LYS A 64 1.19 8.86 -12.26
N ALA A 65 1.19 7.68 -11.65
CA ALA A 65 0.42 7.41 -10.44
C ALA A 65 0.86 8.31 -9.26
N LEU A 66 2.18 8.49 -9.08
CA LEU A 66 2.72 9.43 -8.08
C LEU A 66 2.27 10.87 -8.37
N GLU A 67 2.37 11.33 -9.62
CA GLU A 67 1.92 12.66 -10.03
C GLU A 67 0.44 12.91 -9.69
N LEU A 68 -0.43 11.94 -9.97
CA LEU A 68 -1.86 12.03 -9.66
C LEU A 68 -2.12 12.10 -8.16
N VAL A 69 -1.43 11.28 -7.35
CA VAL A 69 -1.62 11.26 -5.89
C VAL A 69 -1.04 12.51 -5.22
N MET A 70 0.01 13.11 -5.79
CA MET A 70 0.61 14.34 -5.28
C MET A 70 -0.16 15.60 -5.68
N SER A 71 -0.95 15.55 -6.75
CA SER A 71 -1.66 16.74 -7.27
C SER A 71 -3.05 16.95 -6.65
N SER A 72 -3.65 15.92 -6.05
CA SER A 72 -4.99 16.01 -5.45
C SER A 72 -5.21 14.99 -4.33
N SER A 73 -5.95 15.39 -3.30
CA SER A 73 -6.40 14.48 -2.24
C SER A 73 -7.68 13.71 -2.59
N GLU A 74 -8.36 14.05 -3.68
CA GLU A 74 -9.71 13.54 -4.02
C GLU A 74 -9.79 12.01 -3.97
N LEU A 75 -8.78 11.31 -4.51
CA LEU A 75 -8.73 9.85 -4.51
C LEU A 75 -8.60 9.28 -3.09
N LEU A 76 -7.82 9.94 -2.22
CA LEU A 76 -7.63 9.54 -0.83
C LEU A 76 -8.86 9.84 0.01
N ASP A 77 -9.52 10.97 -0.23
CA ASP A 77 -10.75 11.36 0.47
C ASP A 77 -11.88 10.39 0.13
N ARG A 78 -12.08 10.10 -1.16
CA ARG A 78 -13.04 9.08 -1.60
C ARG A 78 -12.73 7.69 -1.04
N LEU A 79 -11.45 7.32 -0.92
CA LEU A 79 -11.04 6.07 -0.29
C LEU A 79 -11.48 6.04 1.19
N LYS A 80 -11.23 7.11 1.95
CA LYS A 80 -11.64 7.22 3.35
C LYS A 80 -13.15 7.10 3.51
N ASP A 81 -13.93 7.81 2.68
CA ASP A 81 -15.40 7.78 2.71
C ASP A 81 -15.94 6.38 2.42
N ASN A 82 -15.40 5.71 1.40
CA ASN A 82 -15.79 4.34 1.04
C ASN A 82 -15.45 3.35 2.16
N THR A 83 -14.26 3.47 2.75
CA THR A 83 -13.85 2.63 3.88
C THR A 83 -14.77 2.85 5.08
N GLN A 84 -15.07 4.09 5.45
CA GLN A 84 -15.98 4.40 6.56
C GLN A 84 -17.37 3.81 6.31
N ARG A 85 -17.93 4.05 5.11
CA ARG A 85 -19.24 3.51 4.72
C ARG A 85 -19.30 1.99 4.84
N PHE A 86 -18.29 1.29 4.32
CA PHE A 86 -18.23 -0.18 4.37
C PHE A 86 -18.18 -0.67 5.82
N ARG A 87 -17.29 -0.10 6.64
CA ARG A 87 -17.12 -0.49 8.05
C ARG A 87 -18.41 -0.28 8.83
N SER A 88 -19.04 0.89 8.72
CA SER A 88 -20.29 1.19 9.42
C SER A 88 -21.42 0.23 9.02
N ALA A 89 -21.57 -0.05 7.73
CA ALA A 89 -22.61 -0.96 7.25
C ALA A 89 -22.39 -2.41 7.73
N MET A 90 -21.16 -2.91 7.65
CA MET A 90 -20.84 -4.27 8.10
C MET A 90 -21.00 -4.44 9.61
N THR A 91 -20.58 -3.45 10.40
CA THR A 91 -20.79 -3.45 11.85
C THR A 91 -22.27 -3.41 12.19
N ALA A 92 -23.07 -2.58 11.50
CA ALA A 92 -24.53 -2.54 11.69
C ALA A 92 -25.21 -3.87 11.32
N ALA A 93 -24.64 -4.62 10.37
CA ALA A 93 -25.10 -5.96 10.00
C ALA A 93 -24.64 -7.06 10.99
N GLY A 94 -23.91 -6.72 12.06
CA GLY A 94 -23.47 -7.65 13.10
C GLY A 94 -22.11 -8.30 12.86
N PHE A 95 -21.36 -7.87 11.84
CA PHE A 95 -20.01 -8.37 11.62
C PHE A 95 -18.98 -7.65 12.50
N THR A 96 -18.01 -8.42 12.98
CA THR A 96 -16.82 -7.87 13.64
C THR A 96 -15.80 -7.44 12.60
N ILE A 97 -15.50 -6.14 12.53
CA ILE A 97 -14.44 -5.61 11.66
C ILE A 97 -13.21 -5.26 12.52
N SER A 98 -12.04 -5.75 12.13
CA SER A 98 -10.78 -5.51 12.86
C SER A 98 -10.03 -4.26 12.36
N GLY A 99 -9.12 -3.76 13.19
CA GLY A 99 -8.31 -2.57 12.94
C GLY A 99 -9.12 -1.27 12.98
N GLU A 100 -8.46 -0.12 12.85
CA GLU A 100 -9.09 1.20 12.73
C GLU A 100 -8.16 2.12 11.92
N ASN A 101 -8.71 3.21 11.37
CA ASN A 101 -7.95 4.27 10.72
C ASN A 101 -7.02 3.81 9.58
N HIS A 102 -7.39 2.74 8.87
CA HIS A 102 -6.66 2.24 7.70
C HIS A 102 -7.62 1.75 6.59
N PRO A 103 -7.24 1.82 5.31
CA PRO A 103 -8.14 1.53 4.19
C PRO A 103 -8.57 0.06 4.07
N ILE A 104 -7.82 -0.88 4.66
CA ILE A 104 -8.18 -2.31 4.70
C ILE A 104 -9.32 -2.52 5.70
N SER A 105 -10.29 -3.41 5.45
CA SER A 105 -11.39 -3.68 6.41
C SER A 105 -11.58 -5.18 6.61
N PRO A 106 -10.78 -5.82 7.49
CA PRO A 106 -10.86 -7.26 7.74
C PRO A 106 -12.17 -7.64 8.44
N VAL A 107 -12.97 -8.47 7.80
CA VAL A 107 -14.20 -9.05 8.39
C VAL A 107 -13.82 -10.34 9.10
N MET A 108 -14.03 -10.40 10.41
CA MET A 108 -13.58 -11.51 11.24
C MET A 108 -14.63 -12.63 11.30
N ILE A 109 -14.37 -13.75 10.62
CA ILE A 109 -15.24 -14.94 10.61
C ILE A 109 -14.87 -15.93 11.73
N GLY A 110 -13.59 -15.99 12.12
CA GLY A 110 -13.11 -16.78 13.26
C GLY A 110 -12.87 -18.28 12.99
N ASP A 111 -13.57 -18.88 12.03
CA ASP A 111 -13.33 -20.26 11.58
C ASP A 111 -12.82 -20.28 10.12
N ALA A 112 -11.76 -21.06 9.88
CA ALA A 112 -11.09 -21.09 8.59
C ALA A 112 -11.93 -21.74 7.48
N LYS A 113 -12.65 -22.82 7.79
CA LYS A 113 -13.52 -23.49 6.80
C LYS A 113 -14.71 -22.60 6.47
N LEU A 114 -15.37 -22.05 7.48
CA LEU A 114 -16.47 -21.12 7.31
C LEU A 114 -16.06 -19.88 6.52
N ALA A 115 -14.86 -19.33 6.76
CA ALA A 115 -14.34 -18.20 5.99
C ALA A 115 -14.17 -18.55 4.50
N SER A 116 -13.68 -19.76 4.19
CA SER A 116 -13.58 -20.25 2.82
C SER A 116 -14.96 -20.43 2.18
N ASP A 117 -15.86 -21.14 2.85
CA ASP A 117 -17.23 -21.39 2.36
C ASP A 117 -18.00 -20.07 2.15
N PHE A 118 -17.74 -19.05 2.98
CA PHE A 118 -18.32 -17.72 2.85
C PHE A 118 -17.73 -16.98 1.63
N ALA A 119 -16.41 -17.03 1.45
CA ALA A 119 -15.74 -16.44 0.29
C ALA A 119 -16.23 -17.06 -1.03
N ASP A 120 -16.37 -18.39 -1.08
CA ASP A 120 -16.84 -19.11 -2.27
C ASP A 120 -18.27 -18.74 -2.67
N LYS A 121 -19.12 -18.37 -1.70
CA LYS A 121 -20.50 -17.91 -1.98
C LYS A 121 -20.59 -16.46 -2.44
N MET A 122 -19.54 -15.66 -2.26
CA MET A 122 -19.51 -14.26 -2.69
C MET A 122 -18.96 -14.07 -4.11
N LEU A 123 -18.22 -15.06 -4.64
CA LEU A 123 -17.64 -15.07 -5.98
C LEU A 123 -18.65 -15.55 -7.03
#